data_AF-A0A9X3AEU1-F1
#
_entry.id   AF-A0A9X3AEU1-F1
#
_cell.length_a   1.000
_cell.length_b   1.000
_cell.length_c   1.000
_cell.angle_alpha   90.00
_cell.angle_beta   90.00
_cell.angle_gamma   90.00
#
_symmetry.space_group_name_H-M   'P 1'
#
loop_
_entity.id
_entity.type
_entity.pdbx_description
1 polymer ?
#
loop_
_entity_poly.entity_id
_entity_poly.type
_entity_poly.pdbx_seq_one_letter_code
_entity_poly.pdbx_strand_id
1 'polypeptide(L)'
;MAPARVAAAETFAPDVSAAAVSGSKCGATTGWGKIRYQPCFRYVCTSVCVTQGYLGIINTATSSRTVTWDLDVKSPWFDEHDDSGTYTLAAGDQQTIYSRWEYHHPGCNFSFTEYLKVSYDSAGFSPRVPATATLPCG
;
A
#
# COMPACT_ATOMS: atom_id res chain seq x y z
N MET A 1 -35.08 -30.30 37.80
CA MET A 1 -34.73 -29.41 36.67
C MET A 1 -33.69 -28.44 37.20
N ALA A 2 -32.41 -28.67 36.92
CA ALA A 2 -31.30 -27.86 37.43
C ALA A 2 -30.84 -26.87 36.34
N PRO A 3 -30.50 -25.61 36.65
CA PRO A 3 -29.98 -24.70 35.65
C PRO A 3 -28.53 -25.04 35.29
N ALA A 4 -28.24 -25.00 33.99
CA ALA A 4 -26.91 -25.19 33.43
C ALA A 4 -25.97 -24.06 33.87
N ARG A 5 -24.75 -24.44 34.28
CA ARG A 5 -23.65 -23.51 34.55
C ARG A 5 -23.20 -22.88 33.23
N VAL A 6 -23.26 -21.56 33.15
CA VAL A 6 -22.61 -20.79 32.06
C VAL A 6 -21.11 -20.85 32.31
N ALA A 7 -20.38 -21.47 31.38
CA ALA A 7 -18.92 -21.42 31.36
C ALA A 7 -18.50 -19.98 31.08
N ALA A 8 -17.68 -19.40 31.96
CA ALA A 8 -17.02 -18.13 31.70
C ALA A 8 -16.12 -18.29 30.48
N ALA A 9 -16.32 -17.45 29.46
CA ALA A 9 -15.37 -17.34 28.36
C ALA A 9 -14.05 -16.83 28.95
N GLU A 10 -12.99 -17.63 28.87
CA GLU A 10 -11.64 -17.15 29.06
C GLU A 10 -11.37 -16.09 27.99
N THR A 11 -11.38 -14.83 28.43
CA THR A 11 -10.82 -13.73 27.66
C THR A 11 -9.34 -14.05 27.46
N PHE A 12 -8.96 -14.53 26.28
CA PHE A 12 -7.56 -14.54 25.87
C PHE A 12 -7.07 -13.09 25.91
N ALA A 13 -6.34 -12.74 26.96
CA ALA A 13 -5.57 -11.51 27.00
C ALA A 13 -4.53 -11.61 25.87
N PRO A 14 -4.39 -10.60 25.00
CA PRO A 14 -3.32 -10.61 24.02
C PRO A 14 -1.99 -10.62 24.77
N ASP A 15 -1.19 -11.64 24.46
CA ASP A 15 0.18 -11.79 24.92
C ASP A 15 0.94 -10.51 24.54
N VAL A 16 1.43 -9.76 25.54
CA VAL A 16 2.23 -8.55 25.37
C VAL A 16 3.68 -8.93 25.02
N SER A 17 3.82 -9.65 23.92
CA SER A 17 5.07 -9.81 23.20
C SER A 17 5.22 -8.59 22.28
N ALA A 18 6.14 -7.68 22.60
CA ALA A 18 6.52 -6.46 21.85
C ALA A 18 5.54 -6.06 20.74
N ALA A 19 4.58 -5.17 21.07
CA ALA A 19 3.53 -4.77 20.14
C ALA A 19 4.11 -4.42 18.77
N ALA A 20 3.74 -5.18 17.74
CA ALA A 20 4.19 -4.91 16.38
C ALA A 20 3.76 -3.49 15.99
N VAL A 21 4.71 -2.61 15.72
CA VAL A 21 4.40 -1.27 15.21
C VAL A 21 3.96 -1.45 13.76
N SER A 22 2.72 -1.10 13.44
CA SER A 22 2.22 -1.13 12.07
C SER A 22 1.73 0.25 11.66
N GLY A 23 1.97 0.63 10.40
CA GLY A 23 1.48 1.88 9.88
C GLY A 23 1.36 1.87 8.37
N SER A 24 0.80 2.94 7.84
CA SER A 24 0.78 3.23 6.43
C SER A 24 1.29 4.63 6.15
N LYS A 25 1.85 4.81 4.97
CA LYS A 25 2.33 6.10 4.47
C LYS A 25 1.91 6.24 3.03
N CYS A 26 1.44 7.43 2.70
CA CYS A 26 0.98 7.78 1.36
C CYS A 26 1.69 9.04 0.89
N GLY A 27 1.95 9.09 -0.41
CA GLY A 27 2.50 10.25 -1.09
C GLY A 27 1.42 11.30 -1.37
N ALA A 28 1.79 12.31 -2.16
CA ALA A 28 0.80 13.28 -2.64
C ALA A 28 -0.16 12.64 -3.65
N THR A 29 -1.43 13.03 -3.59
CA THR A 29 -2.38 12.73 -4.68
C THR A 29 -2.08 13.65 -5.87
N THR A 30 -1.85 13.07 -7.04
CA THR A 30 -1.54 13.81 -8.28
C THR A 30 -2.54 13.46 -9.38
N GLY A 31 -2.67 14.34 -10.38
CA GLY A 31 -3.47 14.10 -11.58
C GLY A 31 -2.59 13.83 -12.80
N TRP A 32 -2.99 12.86 -13.62
CA TRP A 32 -2.53 12.68 -14.99
C TRP A 32 -3.76 12.71 -15.88
N GLY A 33 -4.00 13.88 -16.50
CA GLY A 33 -5.23 14.19 -17.24
C GLY A 33 -6.51 13.85 -16.46
N LYS A 34 -7.22 12.79 -16.82
CA LYS A 34 -8.48 12.37 -16.16
C LYS A 34 -8.30 11.35 -15.04
N ILE A 35 -7.08 10.91 -14.76
CA ILE A 35 -6.79 9.98 -13.66
C ILE A 35 -6.19 10.75 -12.49
N ARG A 36 -6.73 10.57 -11.29
CA ARG A 36 -6.05 10.95 -10.04
C ARG A 36 -5.48 9.71 -9.40
N TYR A 37 -4.28 9.81 -8.84
CA TYR A 37 -3.57 8.65 -8.29
C TYR A 37 -2.69 9.04 -7.11
N GLN A 38 -2.43 8.06 -6.24
CA GLN A 38 -1.62 8.23 -5.02
C GLN A 38 -0.88 6.93 -4.71
N PRO A 39 0.47 6.95 -4.61
CA PRO A 39 1.23 5.84 -4.06
C PRO A 39 1.08 5.79 -2.54
N CYS A 40 1.08 4.59 -2.00
CA CYS A 40 1.16 4.33 -0.58
C CYS A 40 1.95 3.05 -0.33
N PHE A 41 2.36 2.84 0.92
CA PHE A 41 2.81 1.54 1.38
C PHE A 41 2.38 1.34 2.82
N ARG A 42 2.20 0.08 3.20
CA ARG A 42 2.03 -0.34 4.60
C ARG A 42 3.32 -0.96 5.09
N TYR A 43 3.52 -0.91 6.39
CA TYR A 43 4.63 -1.59 7.05
C TYR A 43 4.19 -2.20 8.36
N VAL A 44 4.83 -3.32 8.71
CA VAL A 44 4.69 -4.00 9.99
C VAL A 44 6.08 -4.27 10.54
N CYS A 45 6.30 -3.88 11.78
CA CYS A 45 7.56 -4.05 12.47
C CYS A 45 7.44 -5.19 13.48
N THR A 46 8.24 -6.23 13.27
CA THR A 46 8.38 -7.36 14.20
C THR A 46 9.88 -7.57 14.44
N SER A 47 10.37 -8.82 14.48
CA SER A 47 11.81 -9.11 14.35
C SER A 47 12.38 -8.76 12.97
N VAL A 48 11.51 -8.53 11.99
CA VAL A 48 11.82 -8.01 10.65
C VAL A 48 10.89 -6.85 10.31
N CYS A 49 11.30 -5.96 9.40
CA CYS A 49 10.38 -4.97 8.81
C CYS A 49 9.76 -5.57 7.56
N VAL A 50 8.43 -5.64 7.49
CA VAL A 50 7.74 -6.04 6.26
C VAL A 50 7.09 -4.80 5.65
N THR A 51 7.30 -4.55 4.36
CA THR A 51 6.65 -3.46 3.62
C THR A 51 5.87 -3.99 2.42
N GLN A 52 4.73 -3.37 2.11
CA GLN A 52 3.96 -3.67 0.90
C GLN A 52 3.44 -2.38 0.27
N GLY A 53 3.75 -2.18 -1.01
CA GLY A 53 3.21 -1.09 -1.82
C GLY A 53 1.72 -1.26 -2.10
N TYR A 54 1.01 -0.14 -2.21
CA TYR A 54 -0.35 -0.10 -2.74
C TYR A 54 -0.65 1.29 -3.32
N LEU A 55 -1.70 1.38 -4.13
CA LEU A 55 -2.06 2.62 -4.80
C LEU A 55 -3.55 2.89 -4.73
N GLY A 56 -3.90 4.17 -4.68
CA GLY A 56 -5.24 4.66 -4.99
C GLY A 56 -5.29 5.22 -6.40
N ILE A 57 -6.30 4.85 -7.18
CA ILE A 57 -6.59 5.42 -8.50
C ILE A 57 -8.05 5.82 -8.61
N ILE A 58 -8.33 6.97 -9.23
CA ILE A 58 -9.66 7.52 -9.43
C ILE A 58 -9.81 7.96 -10.89
N ASN A 59 -10.87 7.51 -11.54
CA ASN A 59 -11.25 7.99 -12.87
C ASN A 59 -12.20 9.19 -12.74
N THR A 60 -11.69 10.38 -13.05
CA THR A 60 -12.47 11.63 -13.03
C THR A 60 -13.11 11.96 -14.39
N ALA A 61 -13.02 11.08 -15.38
CA ALA A 61 -13.75 11.22 -16.64
C ALA A 61 -15.24 10.85 -16.49
N THR A 62 -16.03 11.28 -17.46
CA THR A 62 -17.43 10.88 -17.62
C THR A 62 -17.61 9.55 -18.37
N SER A 63 -16.51 8.93 -18.81
CA SER A 63 -16.48 7.64 -19.50
C SER A 63 -15.48 6.71 -18.81
N SER A 64 -15.61 5.40 -19.04
CA SER A 64 -14.66 4.41 -18.55
C SER A 64 -13.25 4.64 -19.11
N ARG A 65 -12.22 4.31 -18.31
CA ARG A 65 -10.81 4.40 -18.69
C ARG A 65 -10.08 3.14 -18.29
N THR A 66 -9.24 2.64 -19.19
CA THR A 66 -8.28 1.58 -18.88
C THR A 66 -6.97 2.23 -18.49
N VAL A 67 -6.57 2.01 -17.23
CA VAL A 67 -5.39 2.60 -16.62
C VAL A 67 -4.36 1.50 -16.40
N THR A 68 -3.17 1.68 -16.96
CA THR A 68 -1.98 0.90 -16.60
C THR A 68 -1.24 1.63 -15.49
N TRP A 69 -0.81 0.90 -14.47
CA TRP A 69 -0.04 1.40 -13.34
C TRP A 69 1.24 0.60 -13.20
N ASP A 70 2.25 1.25 -12.65
CA ASP A 70 3.57 0.67 -12.44
C ASP A 70 4.12 1.25 -11.13
N LEU A 71 4.46 0.35 -10.22
CA LEU A 71 5.07 0.60 -8.94
C LEU A 71 6.56 0.27 -9.01
N ASP A 72 7.35 1.16 -8.45
CA ASP A 72 8.77 0.95 -8.27
C ASP A 72 9.12 1.21 -6.81
N VAL A 73 10.06 0.46 -6.26
CA VAL A 73 10.40 0.51 -4.85
C VAL A 73 11.87 0.87 -4.66
N LYS A 74 12.13 1.63 -3.59
CA LYS A 74 13.48 1.99 -3.17
C LYS A 74 13.68 1.86 -1.67
N SER A 75 14.75 1.18 -1.32
CA SER A 75 15.29 1.04 0.03
C SER A 75 16.81 1.28 -0.01
N PRO A 76 17.53 1.25 1.13
CA PRO A 76 19.00 1.27 1.13
C PRO A 76 19.63 0.09 0.39
N TRP A 77 18.89 -1.00 0.18
CA TRP A 77 19.42 -2.25 -0.37
C TRP A 77 19.08 -2.44 -1.84
N PHE A 78 18.01 -1.82 -2.35
CA PHE A 78 17.55 -2.00 -3.72
C PHE A 78 16.78 -0.78 -4.24
N ASP A 79 16.76 -0.65 -5.57
CA ASP A 79 15.96 0.30 -6.35
C ASP A 79 15.48 -0.50 -7.58
N GLU A 80 14.26 -1.02 -7.52
CA GLU A 80 13.77 -2.01 -8.47
C GLU A 80 12.29 -1.80 -8.81
N HIS A 81 11.86 -2.48 -9.87
CA HIS A 81 10.45 -2.58 -10.19
C HIS A 81 9.74 -3.45 -9.14
N ASP A 82 8.65 -2.94 -8.55
CA ASP A 82 7.82 -3.70 -7.60
C ASP A 82 6.76 -4.49 -8.37
N ASP A 83 5.72 -3.82 -8.84
CA ASP A 83 4.59 -4.46 -9.50
C ASP A 83 3.98 -3.58 -10.59
N SER A 84 3.22 -4.18 -11.49
CA SER A 84 2.46 -3.44 -12.51
C SER A 84 1.16 -4.16 -12.85
N GLY A 85 0.22 -3.40 -13.40
CA GLY A 85 -1.05 -3.96 -13.84
C GLY A 85 -1.90 -2.98 -14.62
N THR A 86 -3.03 -3.49 -15.09
CA THR A 86 -4.02 -2.72 -15.84
C THR A 86 -5.39 -2.92 -15.24
N TYR A 87 -6.11 -1.82 -15.01
CA TYR A 87 -7.48 -1.82 -14.50
C TYR A 87 -8.39 -0.95 -15.36
N THR A 88 -9.59 -1.44 -15.64
CA THR A 88 -10.64 -0.62 -16.23
C THR A 88 -11.50 -0.03 -15.12
N LEU A 89 -11.56 1.29 -15.06
CA LEU A 89 -12.35 2.06 -14.11
C LEU A 89 -13.57 2.64 -14.83
N ALA A 90 -14.78 2.48 -14.28
CA ALA A 90 -15.93 3.21 -14.79
C ALA A 90 -15.82 4.72 -14.49
N ALA A 91 -16.75 5.51 -15.01
CA ALA A 91 -16.77 6.95 -14.79
C ALA A 91 -17.02 7.25 -13.30
N GLY A 92 -16.11 8.02 -12.67
CA GLY A 92 -16.19 8.35 -11.24
C GLY A 92 -15.67 7.27 -10.29
N ASP A 93 -15.28 6.09 -10.80
CA ASP A 93 -14.82 4.99 -9.95
C ASP A 93 -13.48 5.30 -9.27
N GLN A 94 -13.35 4.78 -8.05
CA GLN A 94 -12.12 4.74 -7.28
C GLN A 94 -11.76 3.28 -6.96
N GLN A 95 -10.48 2.95 -7.05
CA GLN A 95 -9.95 1.66 -6.66
C GLN A 95 -8.70 1.82 -5.79
N THR A 96 -8.52 0.85 -4.89
CA THR A 96 -7.27 0.65 -4.15
C THR A 96 -6.70 -0.70 -4.55
N ILE A 97 -5.45 -0.70 -5.02
CA ILE A 97 -4.78 -1.89 -5.55
C ILE A 97 -3.50 -2.11 -4.75
N TYR A 98 -3.33 -3.31 -4.19
CA TYR A 98 -2.14 -3.70 -3.45
C TYR A 98 -1.13 -4.37 -4.40
N SER A 99 0.15 -4.07 -4.21
CA SER A 99 1.23 -4.82 -4.85
C SER A 99 1.15 -6.28 -4.43
N ARG A 100 1.49 -7.19 -5.35
CA ARG A 100 1.61 -8.62 -5.07
C ARG A 100 2.81 -8.96 -4.18
N TRP A 101 3.79 -8.06 -4.07
CA TRP A 101 5.03 -8.31 -3.37
C TRP A 101 5.06 -7.68 -1.98
N GLU A 102 5.55 -8.45 -1.02
CA GLU A 102 5.91 -7.96 0.30
C GLU A 102 7.43 -8.07 0.44
N TYR A 103 8.06 -7.00 0.92
CA TYR A 103 9.50 -6.95 1.11
C TYR A 103 9.85 -7.15 2.58
N HIS A 104 10.76 -8.08 2.83
CA HIS A 104 11.23 -8.42 4.17
C HIS A 104 12.63 -7.83 4.36
N HIS A 105 12.74 -6.90 5.29
CA HIS A 105 13.98 -6.19 5.59
C HIS A 105 14.57 -6.71 6.90
N PRO A 106 15.90 -6.94 6.96
CA PRO A 106 16.58 -7.53 8.12
C PRO A 106 16.60 -6.61 9.35
N GLY A 107 16.15 -5.36 9.21
CA GLY A 107 16.03 -4.40 10.29
C GLY A 107 15.09 -3.26 9.92
N CYS A 108 14.72 -2.46 10.91
CA CYS A 108 13.90 -1.27 10.76
C CYS A 108 14.78 0.00 10.86
N ASN A 109 14.19 1.21 10.90
CA ASN A 109 14.93 2.49 10.93
C ASN A 109 15.66 2.85 9.64
N PHE A 110 15.04 2.57 8.50
CA PHE A 110 15.53 3.01 7.20
C PHE A 110 14.44 3.77 6.44
N SER A 111 14.85 4.51 5.41
CA SER A 111 13.93 5.20 4.50
C SER A 111 13.45 4.22 3.44
N PHE A 112 12.14 4.03 3.34
CA PHE A 112 11.49 3.29 2.29
C PHE A 112 10.73 4.25 1.39
N THR A 113 10.82 4.07 0.08
CA THR A 113 10.06 4.84 -0.90
C THR A 113 9.34 3.93 -1.88
N GLU A 114 8.05 4.19 -2.03
CA GLU A 114 7.20 3.62 -3.07
C GLU A 114 6.96 4.69 -4.14
N TYR A 115 7.22 4.37 -5.41
CA TYR A 115 6.93 5.24 -6.53
C TYR A 115 5.77 4.69 -7.35
N LEU A 116 4.91 5.58 -7.86
CA LEU A 116 3.83 5.22 -8.76
C LEU A 116 3.88 6.09 -10.02
N LYS A 117 3.71 5.44 -11.17
CA LYS A 117 3.40 6.08 -12.44
C LYS A 117 2.17 5.42 -13.07
N VAL A 118 1.36 6.20 -13.77
CA VAL A 118 0.14 5.71 -14.43
C VAL A 118 0.12 6.12 -15.90
N SER A 119 -0.51 5.30 -16.73
CA SER A 119 -0.79 5.60 -18.14
C SER A 119 -2.24 5.26 -18.44
N TYR A 120 -2.89 6.03 -19.32
CA TYR A 120 -4.23 5.74 -19.80
C TYR A 120 -4.37 6.27 -21.23
N ASP A 121 -5.29 5.70 -22.01
CA ASP A 121 -5.65 6.13 -23.38
C ASP A 121 -4.45 6.52 -24.27
N SER A 122 -3.38 5.71 -24.28
CA SER A 122 -2.14 5.96 -25.04
C SER A 122 -1.33 7.22 -24.66
N ALA A 123 -1.68 7.93 -23.58
CA ALA A 123 -1.04 9.18 -23.16
C ALA A 123 0.41 9.05 -22.63
N GLY A 124 1.06 7.90 -22.80
CA GLY A 124 2.33 7.58 -22.14
C GLY A 124 2.19 7.51 -20.62
N PHE A 125 3.29 7.24 -19.92
CA PHE A 125 3.32 7.24 -18.46
C PHE A 125 3.46 8.65 -17.91
N SER A 126 2.78 8.89 -16.78
CA SER A 126 2.97 10.08 -15.96
C SER A 126 4.39 10.14 -15.38
N PRO A 127 4.82 11.30 -14.87
CA PRO A 127 5.95 11.36 -13.95
C PRO A 127 5.75 10.43 -12.74
N ARG A 128 6.85 9.95 -12.16
CA ARG A 128 6.85 9.17 -10.90
C ARG A 128 6.43 10.05 -9.72
N VAL A 129 5.49 9.59 -8.93
CA VAL A 129 5.08 10.20 -7.66
C VAL A 129 5.58 9.33 -6.51
N PRO A 130 6.27 9.87 -5.49
CA PRO A 130 6.75 9.09 -4.36
C PRO A 130 5.82 9.12 -3.13
N ALA A 131 5.82 8.03 -2.38
CA ALA A 131 5.50 7.97 -0.96
C ALA A 131 6.76 7.56 -0.20
N THR A 132 7.28 8.42 0.68
CA THR A 132 8.53 8.16 1.42
C THR A 132 8.30 8.28 2.91
N ALA A 133 8.87 7.35 3.68
CA ALA A 133 9.01 7.54 5.13
C ALA A 133 10.19 6.77 5.71
N THR A 134 10.72 7.28 6.81
CA THR A 134 11.56 6.50 7.73
C THR A 134 10.65 5.61 8.55
N LEU A 135 10.89 4.29 8.51
CA LEU A 135 10.09 3.31 9.24
C LEU A 135 10.51 3.30 10.72
N PRO A 136 9.65 3.77 11.65
CA PRO A 136 10.05 4.19 12.99
C PRO A 136 10.24 3.03 13.99
N CYS A 137 10.53 1.82 13.52
CA CYS A 137 10.56 0.67 14.40
C CYS A 137 11.91 0.58 15.12
N GLY A 138 11.91 0.92 16.40
CA GLY A 138 13.03 0.83 17.33
C GLY A 138 12.55 0.37 18.70
#